data_AF-A0A382UUE6-F1
#
_entry.id   AF-A0A382UUE6-F1
#
_cell.length_a   1.000
_cell.length_b   1.000
_cell.length_c   1.000
_cell.angle_alpha   90.00
_cell.angle_beta   90.00
_cell.angle_gamma   90.00
#
_symmetry.space_group_name_H-M   'P 1'
#
loop_
_entity.id
_entity.type
_entity.pdbx_description
1 polymer ?
#
loop_
_entity_poly.entity_id
_entity_poly.type
_entity_poly.pdbx_seq_one_letter_code
_entity_poly.pdbx_strand_id
1 'polypeptide(L)'
;QKATVSWSSLRLTQRSQTLRLVRKKLVAHMDELSELIASETGKTNWEGFLEVFTAVEHLRHISRHGPEYLRTERRSSGVFLHKKCYVNYVPHGVVGIISPWNYPLILTATPVVEALMAGNTVVLKPSELTPLTGKRMGELFHEAGVPEDALQVIHGFGDVGAAIVDSTHADMVCFTGSVEVGRKIAIACAEKLKPVVLELGGKDPMIVLEDANLERAAGAAVWGGFSNCGQTCISAERIYVVESIADKFIGLVKTKTEKLNVGPDKTNSDVGALVNEQQREIVMAHIKEA
;
A
#
# COMPACT_ATOMS: atom_id res chain seq x y z
N GLN A 1 19.93 0.70 11.84
CA GLN A 1 20.67 0.24 13.03
C GLN A 1 21.11 1.37 13.95
N LYS A 2 21.94 2.33 13.52
CA LYS A 2 22.44 3.41 14.41
C LYS A 2 21.31 4.24 15.05
N ALA A 3 20.28 4.61 14.28
CA ALA A 3 19.12 5.31 14.81
C ALA A 3 18.05 4.42 15.46
N THR A 4 18.21 3.09 15.44
CA THR A 4 17.19 2.20 16.02
C THR A 4 17.05 2.44 17.53
N VAL A 5 18.17 2.67 18.22
CA VAL A 5 18.15 3.00 19.66
C VAL A 5 17.53 4.38 19.90
N SER A 6 17.94 5.41 19.16
CA SER A 6 17.43 6.77 19.37
C SER A 6 15.94 6.88 19.04
N TRP A 7 15.49 6.29 17.93
CA TRP A 7 14.09 6.32 17.51
C TRP A 7 13.17 5.50 18.44
N SER A 8 13.56 4.27 18.78
CA SER A 8 12.76 3.42 19.68
C SER A 8 12.64 3.98 21.10
N SER A 9 13.65 4.74 21.56
CA SER A 9 13.66 5.38 22.88
C SER A 9 12.65 6.53 23.05
N LEU A 10 12.13 7.06 21.93
CA LEU A 10 11.09 8.10 21.96
C LEU A 10 9.82 7.56 22.63
N ARG A 11 9.12 8.42 23.38
CA ARG A 11 7.77 8.09 23.87
C ARG A 11 6.82 7.90 22.69
N LEU A 12 5.80 7.05 22.87
CA LEU A 12 4.73 6.88 21.87
C LEU A 12 4.12 8.21 21.42
N THR A 13 3.93 9.16 22.35
CA THR A 13 3.40 10.49 22.05
C THR A 13 4.33 11.34 21.17
N GLN A 14 5.66 11.18 21.31
CA GLN A 14 6.64 11.88 20.49
C GLN A 14 6.65 11.32 19.07
N ARG A 15 6.63 9.98 18.91
CA ARG A 15 6.52 9.34 17.59
C ARG A 15 5.22 9.73 16.88
N SER A 16 4.09 9.68 17.59
CA SER A 16 2.79 10.17 17.12
C SER A 16 2.84 11.65 16.69
N GLN A 17 3.53 12.51 17.45
CA GLN A 17 3.69 13.92 17.08
C GLN A 17 4.47 14.10 15.78
N THR A 18 5.57 13.38 15.59
CA THR A 18 6.33 13.42 14.33
C THR A 18 5.45 12.98 13.15
N LEU A 19 4.71 11.88 13.29
CA LEU A 19 3.81 11.42 12.22
C LEU A 19 2.67 12.40 11.91
N ARG A 20 2.20 13.18 12.90
CA ARG A 20 1.27 14.29 12.66
C ARG A 20 1.91 15.41 11.83
N LEU A 21 3.21 15.68 11.99
CA LEU A 21 3.94 16.65 11.16
C LEU A 21 4.13 16.12 9.74
N VAL A 22 4.43 14.82 9.58
CA VAL A 22 4.50 14.16 8.27
C VAL A 22 3.17 14.32 7.53
N ARG A 23 2.05 14.04 8.21
CA ARG A 23 0.72 14.24 7.63
C ARG A 23 0.51 15.68 7.15
N LYS A 24 0.94 16.68 7.93
CA LYS A 24 0.83 18.10 7.52
C LYS A 24 1.66 18.39 6.27
N LYS A 25 2.85 17.81 6.14
CA LYS A 25 3.69 17.94 4.94
C LYS A 25 3.01 17.31 3.72
N LEU A 26 2.50 16.08 3.82
CA LEU A 26 1.77 15.46 2.70
C LEU A 26 0.56 16.29 2.27
N VAL A 27 -0.21 16.84 3.22
CA VAL A 27 -1.36 17.73 2.90
C VAL A 27 -0.91 19.01 2.20
N ALA A 28 0.19 19.63 2.65
CA ALA A 28 0.70 20.86 2.06
C ALA A 28 1.23 20.68 0.62
N HIS A 29 1.58 19.45 0.24
CA HIS A 29 2.10 19.07 -1.07
C HIS A 29 1.16 18.13 -1.84
N MET A 30 -0.13 18.15 -1.52
CA MET A 30 -1.09 17.19 -2.08
C MET A 30 -1.23 17.28 -3.59
N ASP A 31 -1.29 18.50 -4.14
CA ASP A 31 -1.39 18.73 -5.59
C ASP A 31 -0.12 18.23 -6.31
N GLU A 32 1.05 18.61 -5.78
CA GLU A 32 2.36 18.18 -6.29
C GLU A 32 2.49 16.64 -6.30
N LEU A 33 2.11 15.98 -5.20
CA LEU A 33 2.16 14.52 -5.09
C LEU A 33 1.17 13.84 -6.04
N SER A 34 -0.04 14.40 -6.17
CA SER A 34 -1.08 13.88 -7.07
C SER A 34 -0.60 13.90 -8.53
N GLU A 35 -0.04 15.03 -8.97
CA GLU A 35 0.53 15.18 -10.31
C GLU A 35 1.71 14.22 -10.54
N LEU A 36 2.59 14.08 -9.54
CA LEU A 36 3.74 13.19 -9.62
C LEU A 36 3.30 11.72 -9.75
N ILE A 37 2.37 11.26 -8.92
CA ILE A 37 1.80 9.92 -8.98
C ILE A 37 1.20 9.67 -10.37
N ALA A 38 0.36 10.58 -10.85
CA ALA A 38 -0.26 10.48 -12.16
C ALA A 38 0.78 10.47 -13.30
N SER A 39 1.92 11.15 -13.12
CA SER A 39 3.04 11.16 -14.07
C SER A 39 3.78 9.83 -14.19
N GLU A 40 4.02 9.13 -13.09
CA GLU A 40 4.80 7.89 -13.12
C GLU A 40 3.94 6.65 -13.37
N THR A 41 2.66 6.69 -13.03
CA THR A 41 1.78 5.50 -13.08
C THR A 41 0.89 5.45 -14.31
N GLY A 42 0.65 6.58 -14.96
CA GLY A 42 -0.37 6.71 -16.00
C GLY A 42 -1.78 6.91 -15.45
N LYS A 43 -1.96 7.04 -14.14
CA LYS A 43 -3.25 7.40 -13.49
C LYS A 43 -3.78 8.76 -13.95
N THR A 44 -5.07 8.96 -13.75
CA THR A 44 -5.69 10.28 -13.81
C THR A 44 -5.28 11.13 -12.59
N ASN A 45 -5.40 12.46 -12.69
CA ASN A 45 -5.15 13.37 -11.58
C ASN A 45 -6.10 13.10 -10.40
N TRP A 46 -7.35 12.71 -10.69
CA TRP A 46 -8.31 12.34 -9.65
C TRP A 46 -7.87 11.10 -8.87
N GLU A 47 -7.37 10.07 -9.55
CA GLU A 47 -6.86 8.87 -8.90
C GLU A 47 -5.56 9.13 -8.12
N GLY A 48 -4.68 10.00 -8.63
CA GLY A 48 -3.52 10.50 -7.89
C GLY A 48 -3.95 11.19 -6.59
N PHE A 49 -4.94 12.08 -6.67
CA PHE A 49 -5.49 12.78 -5.51
C PHE A 49 -6.09 11.81 -4.48
N LEU A 50 -6.92 10.86 -4.95
CA LEU A 50 -7.53 9.85 -4.09
C LEU A 50 -6.46 9.06 -3.33
N GLU A 51 -5.36 8.71 -3.99
CA GLU A 51 -4.25 8.01 -3.36
C GLU A 51 -3.58 8.84 -2.25
N VAL A 52 -3.27 10.11 -2.52
CA VAL A 52 -2.70 11.02 -1.50
C VAL A 52 -3.66 11.19 -0.33
N PHE A 53 -4.96 11.37 -0.62
CA PHE A 53 -5.99 11.47 0.40
C PHE A 53 -6.04 10.23 1.29
N THR A 54 -6.04 9.02 0.71
CA THR A 54 -6.02 7.78 1.47
C THR A 54 -4.77 7.67 2.34
N ALA A 55 -3.60 8.07 1.84
CA ALA A 55 -2.36 8.09 2.63
C ALA A 55 -2.47 9.05 3.82
N VAL A 56 -2.94 10.27 3.59
CA VAL A 56 -3.16 11.28 4.65
C VAL A 56 -4.15 10.80 5.71
N GLU A 57 -5.21 10.12 5.32
CA GLU A 57 -6.20 9.56 6.25
C GLU A 57 -5.66 8.37 7.05
N HIS A 58 -4.87 7.50 6.42
CA HIS A 58 -4.17 6.43 7.13
C HIS A 58 -3.17 7.00 8.15
N LEU A 59 -2.35 7.99 7.77
CA LEU A 59 -1.47 8.70 8.70
C LEU A 59 -2.24 9.37 9.84
N ARG A 60 -3.42 9.94 9.56
CA ARG A 60 -4.30 10.51 10.60
C ARG A 60 -4.69 9.44 11.61
N HIS A 61 -5.09 8.28 11.12
CA HIS A 61 -5.50 7.16 11.95
C HIS A 61 -4.33 6.64 12.81
N ILE A 62 -3.20 6.29 12.21
CA ILE A 62 -2.03 5.76 12.94
C ILE A 62 -1.48 6.77 13.93
N SER A 63 -1.32 8.03 13.53
CA SER A 63 -0.79 9.05 14.45
C SER A 63 -1.72 9.33 15.63
N ARG A 64 -3.04 9.12 15.48
CA ARG A 64 -4.03 9.31 16.55
C ARG A 64 -4.13 8.11 17.49
N HIS A 65 -4.23 6.90 16.94
CA HIS A 65 -4.53 5.69 17.72
C HIS A 65 -3.30 4.83 18.02
N GLY A 66 -2.18 5.03 17.31
CA GLY A 66 -0.93 4.28 17.52
C GLY A 66 -0.44 4.24 18.97
N PRO A 67 -0.45 5.35 19.74
CA PRO A 67 -0.10 5.31 21.16
C PRO A 67 -1.03 4.44 22.01
N GLU A 68 -2.31 4.35 21.65
CA GLU A 68 -3.28 3.49 22.34
C GLU A 68 -3.02 2.01 22.01
N TYR A 69 -2.81 1.68 20.73
CA TYR A 69 -2.55 0.32 20.27
C TYR A 69 -1.26 -0.28 20.87
N LEU A 70 -0.26 0.57 21.10
CA LEU A 70 1.05 0.16 21.60
C LEU A 70 1.22 0.36 23.12
N ARG A 71 0.17 0.77 23.84
CA ARG A 71 0.28 1.03 25.28
C ARG A 71 0.57 -0.26 26.05
N THR A 72 1.29 -0.13 27.16
CA THR A 72 1.43 -1.22 28.13
C THR A 72 0.07 -1.62 28.70
N GLU A 73 -0.27 -2.90 28.59
CA GLU A 73 -1.52 -3.43 29.12
C GLU A 73 -1.27 -4.30 30.34
N ARG A 74 -1.91 -3.96 31.46
CA ARG A 74 -1.91 -4.82 32.64
C ARG A 74 -2.82 -6.03 32.37
N ARG A 75 -2.31 -7.23 32.66
CA ARG A 75 -3.08 -8.48 32.60
C ARG A 75 -3.16 -9.12 33.98
N SER A 76 -4.17 -9.96 34.19
CA SER A 76 -4.32 -10.70 35.45
C SER A 76 -3.15 -11.66 35.63
N SER A 77 -2.58 -11.71 36.83
CA SER A 77 -1.60 -12.72 37.25
C SER A 77 -2.24 -14.03 37.72
N GLY A 78 -3.57 -14.14 37.60
CA GLY A 78 -4.33 -15.32 38.02
C GLY A 78 -4.19 -15.58 39.51
N VAL A 79 -3.81 -16.82 39.87
CA VAL A 79 -3.62 -17.25 41.26
C VAL A 79 -2.37 -16.66 41.93
N PHE A 80 -1.46 -16.05 41.16
CA PHE A 80 -0.22 -15.48 41.69
C PHE A 80 -0.42 -14.03 42.17
N LEU A 81 -1.14 -13.87 43.29
CA LEU A 81 -1.53 -12.56 43.84
C LEU A 81 -0.36 -11.62 44.18
N HIS A 82 0.85 -12.14 44.38
CA HIS A 82 2.06 -11.37 44.65
C HIS A 82 2.80 -10.90 43.37
N LYS A 83 2.29 -11.24 42.17
CA LYS A 83 2.89 -10.86 40.88
C LYS A 83 2.03 -9.81 40.16
N LYS A 84 2.69 -8.99 39.34
CA LYS A 84 2.05 -8.10 38.37
C LYS A 84 2.44 -8.53 36.96
N CYS A 85 1.48 -8.62 36.06
CA CYS A 85 1.70 -9.03 34.67
C CYS A 85 1.36 -7.87 33.72
N TYR A 86 2.22 -7.66 32.74
CA TYR A 86 2.09 -6.62 31.73
C TYR A 86 2.41 -7.19 30.35
N VAL A 87 1.70 -6.71 29.34
CA VAL A 87 2.02 -6.94 27.93
C VAL A 87 2.53 -5.62 27.37
N ASN A 88 3.71 -5.67 26.75
CA ASN A 88 4.35 -4.54 26.10
C ASN A 88 4.66 -4.92 24.65
N TYR A 89 4.52 -3.96 23.74
CA TYR A 89 4.96 -4.09 22.36
C TYR A 89 6.34 -3.45 22.22
N VAL A 90 7.30 -4.22 21.74
CA VAL A 90 8.66 -3.75 21.47
C VAL A 90 8.89 -3.76 19.95
N PRO A 91 9.60 -2.77 19.40
CA PRO A 91 9.94 -2.78 17.98
C PRO A 91 10.84 -3.98 17.64
N HIS A 92 10.68 -4.49 16.42
CA HIS A 92 11.56 -5.53 15.87
C HIS A 92 12.98 -5.00 15.66
N GLY A 93 13.12 -3.76 15.20
CA GLY A 93 14.41 -3.13 14.91
C GLY A 93 14.40 -2.41 13.56
N VAL A 94 15.09 -2.95 12.57
CA VAL A 94 15.08 -2.47 11.19
C VAL A 94 14.07 -3.25 10.36
N VAL A 95 13.11 -2.55 9.76
CA VAL A 95 12.12 -3.13 8.85
C VAL A 95 12.53 -2.81 7.41
N GLY A 96 12.72 -3.86 6.61
CA GLY A 96 12.88 -3.74 5.16
C GLY A 96 11.52 -3.67 4.49
N ILE A 97 11.22 -2.59 3.77
CA ILE A 97 9.95 -2.39 3.06
C ILE A 97 10.24 -2.37 1.57
N ILE A 98 9.53 -3.19 0.80
CA ILE A 98 9.60 -3.25 -0.66
C ILE A 98 8.17 -3.01 -1.19
N SER A 99 7.96 -1.86 -1.84
CA SER A 99 6.63 -1.39 -2.22
C SER A 99 6.39 -1.42 -3.74
N PRO A 100 5.13 -1.55 -4.18
CA PRO A 100 4.77 -1.76 -5.58
C PRO A 100 4.60 -0.41 -6.31
N TRP A 101 4.40 -0.48 -7.62
CA TRP A 101 4.21 0.70 -8.48
C TRP A 101 2.77 1.16 -8.61
N ASN A 102 1.79 0.27 -8.39
CA ASN A 102 0.40 0.58 -8.75
C ASN A 102 -0.26 1.57 -7.80
N TYR A 103 0.24 1.69 -6.58
CA TYR A 103 -0.13 2.70 -5.59
C TYR A 103 1.14 3.16 -4.86
N PRO A 104 1.97 3.97 -5.53
CA PRO A 104 3.35 4.22 -5.13
C PRO A 104 3.48 5.08 -3.86
N LEU A 105 2.41 5.75 -3.42
CA LEU A 105 2.37 6.50 -2.17
C LEU A 105 1.66 5.72 -1.06
N ILE A 106 0.41 5.30 -1.21
CA ILE A 106 -0.34 4.70 -0.08
C ILE A 106 0.25 3.34 0.35
N LEU A 107 0.59 2.46 -0.59
CA LEU A 107 1.17 1.14 -0.28
C LEU A 107 2.63 1.23 0.18
N THR A 108 3.24 2.41 0.01
CA THR A 108 4.58 2.72 0.51
C THR A 108 4.51 3.35 1.91
N ALA A 109 3.73 4.43 2.05
CA ALA A 109 3.65 5.23 3.27
C ALA A 109 3.00 4.46 4.43
N THR A 110 2.02 3.60 4.16
CA THR A 110 1.30 2.82 5.19
C THR A 110 2.26 1.98 6.04
N PRO A 111 3.01 1.00 5.48
CA PRO A 111 3.91 0.18 6.27
C PRO A 111 5.08 1.00 6.87
N VAL A 112 5.52 2.07 6.21
CA VAL A 112 6.55 2.98 6.75
C VAL A 112 6.06 3.65 8.04
N VAL A 113 4.85 4.22 8.01
CA VAL A 113 4.25 4.95 9.13
C VAL A 113 3.93 4.02 10.29
N GLU A 114 3.42 2.82 10.01
CA GLU A 114 3.17 1.79 11.02
C GLU A 114 4.48 1.34 11.68
N ALA A 115 5.52 1.05 10.89
CA ALA A 115 6.84 0.66 11.38
C ALA A 115 7.45 1.77 12.27
N LEU A 116 7.43 3.01 11.80
CA LEU A 116 7.93 4.17 12.55
C LEU A 116 7.13 4.38 13.85
N MET A 117 5.80 4.26 13.84
CA MET A 117 4.96 4.38 15.04
C MET A 117 5.29 3.30 16.08
N ALA A 118 5.49 2.05 15.62
CA ALA A 118 5.92 0.93 16.45
C ALA A 118 7.33 1.11 17.03
N GLY A 119 8.10 2.08 16.54
CA GLY A 119 9.46 2.40 17.02
C GLY A 119 10.56 1.71 16.23
N ASN A 120 10.23 1.12 15.07
CA ASN A 120 11.21 0.58 14.15
C ASN A 120 11.85 1.68 13.30
N THR A 121 13.03 1.39 12.74
CA THR A 121 13.62 2.16 11.64
C THR A 121 13.39 1.43 10.33
N VAL A 122 13.37 2.15 9.21
CA VAL A 122 12.93 1.60 7.92
C VAL A 122 14.03 1.74 6.87
N VAL A 123 14.23 0.67 6.10
CA VAL A 123 14.90 0.72 4.79
C VAL A 123 13.84 0.42 3.73
N LEU A 124 13.50 1.43 2.94
CA LEU A 124 12.47 1.37 1.92
C LEU A 124 13.10 1.26 0.53
N LYS A 125 12.66 0.27 -0.25
CA LYS A 125 12.89 0.20 -1.70
C LYS A 125 11.57 0.33 -2.46
N PRO A 126 11.23 1.52 -2.99
CA PRO A 126 10.05 1.68 -3.84
C PRO A 126 10.30 1.03 -5.20
N SER A 127 9.23 0.64 -5.89
CA SER A 127 9.31 0.12 -7.26
C SER A 127 10.12 1.03 -8.19
N GLU A 128 10.94 0.42 -9.04
CA GLU A 128 11.72 1.08 -10.09
C GLU A 128 10.86 1.77 -11.15
N LEU A 129 9.57 1.46 -11.23
CA LEU A 129 8.62 2.11 -12.14
C LEU A 129 8.07 3.42 -11.58
N THR A 130 8.14 3.63 -10.27
CA THR A 130 7.63 4.83 -9.58
C THR A 130 8.63 5.35 -8.54
N PRO A 131 9.92 5.52 -8.90
CA PRO A 131 10.95 5.87 -7.93
C PRO A 131 10.81 7.30 -7.40
N LEU A 132 10.28 8.24 -8.20
CA LEU A 132 10.22 9.66 -7.83
C LEU A 132 9.20 9.90 -6.72
N THR A 133 8.04 9.25 -6.77
CA THR A 133 7.02 9.32 -5.71
C THR A 133 7.59 8.82 -4.39
N GLY A 134 8.28 7.67 -4.40
CA GLY A 134 8.91 7.12 -3.19
C GLY A 134 10.01 8.03 -2.63
N LYS A 135 10.83 8.61 -3.52
CA LYS A 135 11.87 9.58 -3.16
C LYS A 135 11.24 10.83 -2.52
N ARG A 136 10.24 11.43 -3.18
CA ARG A 136 9.59 12.65 -2.72
C ARG A 136 8.87 12.45 -1.39
N MET A 137 8.24 11.29 -1.20
CA MET A 137 7.69 10.90 0.09
C MET A 137 8.77 10.90 1.19
N GLY A 138 9.94 10.30 0.94
CA GLY A 138 11.07 10.30 1.88
C GLY A 138 11.52 11.72 2.25
N GLU A 139 11.71 12.59 1.26
CA GLU A 139 12.07 14.01 1.46
C GLU A 139 11.07 14.71 2.39
N LEU A 140 9.76 14.55 2.14
CA LEU A 140 8.71 15.14 2.97
C LEU A 140 8.68 14.59 4.41
N PHE A 141 9.05 13.32 4.60
CA PHE A 141 9.18 12.74 5.94
C PHE A 141 10.37 13.36 6.69
N HIS A 142 11.50 13.59 6.01
CA HIS A 142 12.66 14.25 6.59
C HIS A 142 12.38 15.72 6.92
N GLU A 143 11.74 16.45 6.01
CA GLU A 143 11.28 17.82 6.27
C GLU A 143 10.30 17.93 7.45
N ALA A 144 9.59 16.85 7.78
CA ALA A 144 8.71 16.75 8.95
C ALA A 144 9.43 16.34 10.25
N GLY A 145 10.73 16.06 10.19
CA GLY A 145 11.57 15.72 11.34
C GLY A 145 11.76 14.22 11.58
N VAL A 146 11.48 13.36 10.59
CA VAL A 146 11.92 11.95 10.64
C VAL A 146 13.42 11.92 10.33
N PRO A 147 14.28 11.40 11.23
CA PRO A 147 15.72 11.34 10.98
C PRO A 147 16.07 10.51 9.74
N GLU A 148 17.10 10.91 8.99
CA GLU A 148 17.58 10.17 7.80
C GLU A 148 18.00 8.73 8.14
N ASP A 149 18.58 8.52 9.32
CA ASP A 149 18.93 7.18 9.77
C ASP A 149 17.72 6.34 10.24
N ALA A 150 16.55 6.96 10.43
CA ALA A 150 15.31 6.28 10.81
C ALA A 150 14.46 5.86 9.62
N LEU A 151 14.58 6.53 8.47
CA LEU A 151 13.97 6.17 7.20
C LEU A 151 14.98 6.36 6.08
N GLN A 152 15.44 5.27 5.47
CA GLN A 152 16.30 5.34 4.29
C GLN A 152 15.51 4.90 3.07
N VAL A 153 15.48 5.73 2.03
CA VAL A 153 14.89 5.38 0.73
C VAL A 153 16.02 5.00 -0.21
N ILE A 154 16.03 3.74 -0.67
CA ILE A 154 17.05 3.21 -1.58
C ILE A 154 16.40 2.76 -2.89
N HIS A 155 17.03 3.09 -4.01
CA HIS A 155 16.55 2.73 -5.33
C HIS A 155 17.37 1.60 -5.93
N GLY A 156 16.74 0.82 -6.79
CA GLY A 156 17.34 -0.29 -7.51
C GLY A 156 16.28 -1.26 -8.00
N PHE A 157 16.68 -2.37 -8.61
CA PHE A 157 15.77 -3.37 -9.13
C PHE A 157 15.46 -4.46 -8.08
N GLY A 158 15.12 -5.66 -8.53
CA GLY A 158 14.85 -6.79 -7.64
C GLY A 158 16.07 -7.26 -6.85
N ASP A 159 17.28 -7.01 -7.34
CA ASP A 159 18.55 -7.32 -6.67
C ASP A 159 18.73 -6.53 -5.36
N VAL A 160 18.38 -5.24 -5.36
CA VAL A 160 18.39 -4.42 -4.14
C VAL A 160 17.33 -4.91 -3.15
N GLY A 161 16.15 -5.30 -3.64
CA GLY A 161 15.12 -5.92 -2.81
C GLY A 161 15.60 -7.24 -2.18
N ALA A 162 16.25 -8.11 -2.95
CA ALA A 162 16.84 -9.34 -2.45
C ALA A 162 17.92 -9.08 -1.40
N ALA A 163 18.79 -8.08 -1.61
CA ALA A 163 19.80 -7.68 -0.65
C ALA A 163 19.20 -7.22 0.70
N ILE A 164 18.07 -6.51 0.69
CA ILE A 164 17.33 -6.16 1.91
C ILE A 164 16.84 -7.41 2.64
N VAL A 165 16.23 -8.34 1.91
CA VAL A 165 15.68 -9.59 2.46
C VAL A 165 16.76 -10.46 3.06
N ASP A 166 17.92 -10.55 2.41
CA ASP A 166 19.05 -11.38 2.85
C ASP A 166 19.89 -10.74 3.96
N SER A 167 19.91 -9.42 4.06
CA SER A 167 20.70 -8.69 5.06
C SER A 167 20.41 -9.16 6.49
N THR A 168 21.43 -9.56 7.24
CA THR A 168 21.31 -9.91 8.67
C THR A 168 20.92 -8.72 9.56
N HIS A 169 20.84 -7.52 8.98
CA HIS A 169 20.48 -6.29 9.68
C HIS A 169 19.02 -5.87 9.48
N ALA A 170 18.26 -6.56 8.63
CA ALA A 170 16.81 -6.39 8.53
C ALA A 170 16.13 -7.42 9.45
N ASP A 171 15.47 -6.95 10.50
CA ASP A 171 14.83 -7.76 11.54
C ASP A 171 13.42 -8.22 11.14
N MET A 172 12.79 -7.52 10.20
CA MET A 172 11.48 -7.85 9.63
C MET A 172 11.39 -7.35 8.18
N VAL A 173 10.59 -8.01 7.34
CA VAL A 173 10.33 -7.59 5.96
C VAL A 173 8.84 -7.35 5.75
N CYS A 174 8.49 -6.28 5.04
CA CYS A 174 7.16 -6.05 4.49
C CYS A 174 7.27 -5.92 2.97
N PHE A 175 6.49 -6.73 2.25
CA PHE A 175 6.49 -6.74 0.80
C PHE A 175 5.06 -6.70 0.28
N THR A 176 4.84 -5.82 -0.71
CA THR A 176 3.62 -5.83 -1.50
C THR A 176 3.97 -6.01 -2.97
N GLY A 177 3.38 -7.02 -3.63
CA GLY A 177 3.68 -7.32 -5.02
C GLY A 177 3.17 -8.69 -5.50
N SER A 178 3.90 -9.34 -6.40
CA SER A 178 3.43 -10.60 -7.01
C SER A 178 3.54 -11.79 -6.05
N VAL A 179 2.63 -12.75 -6.21
CA VAL A 179 2.64 -14.01 -5.43
C VAL A 179 3.96 -14.78 -5.60
N GLU A 180 4.51 -14.78 -6.82
CA GLU A 180 5.77 -15.46 -7.12
C GLU A 180 6.94 -14.88 -6.32
N VAL A 181 7.09 -13.55 -6.31
CA VAL A 181 8.16 -12.87 -5.57
C VAL A 181 7.92 -12.98 -4.07
N GLY A 182 6.67 -12.81 -3.61
CA GLY A 182 6.30 -12.98 -2.20
C GLY A 182 6.68 -14.35 -1.66
N ARG A 183 6.49 -15.43 -2.43
CA ARG A 183 6.91 -16.79 -2.05
C ARG A 183 8.44 -16.89 -1.90
N LYS A 184 9.21 -16.31 -2.83
CA LYS A 184 10.69 -16.29 -2.75
C LYS A 184 11.16 -15.56 -1.49
N ILE A 185 10.55 -14.41 -1.19
CA ILE A 185 10.85 -13.64 0.03
C ILE A 185 10.49 -14.45 1.28
N ALA A 186 9.33 -15.08 1.32
CA ALA A 186 8.90 -15.90 2.45
C ALA A 186 9.90 -17.01 2.80
N ILE A 187 10.40 -17.72 1.79
CA ILE A 187 11.41 -18.77 1.95
C ILE A 187 12.71 -18.19 2.51
N ALA A 188 13.23 -17.11 1.91
CA ALA A 188 14.48 -16.47 2.34
C ALA A 188 14.39 -15.87 3.76
N CYS A 189 13.21 -15.38 4.16
CA CYS A 189 12.95 -14.91 5.52
C CYS A 189 12.86 -16.08 6.52
N ALA A 190 12.24 -17.20 6.14
CA ALA A 190 12.07 -18.37 7.00
C ALA A 190 13.42 -19.01 7.40
N GLU A 191 14.39 -19.06 6.47
CA GLU A 191 15.76 -19.53 6.76
C GLU A 191 16.44 -18.76 7.90
N LYS A 192 16.06 -17.49 8.09
CA LYS A 192 16.62 -16.57 9.08
C LYS A 192 15.66 -16.28 10.24
N LEU A 193 14.50 -16.95 10.28
CA LEU A 193 13.38 -16.72 11.22
C LEU A 193 12.93 -15.25 11.29
N LYS A 194 13.01 -14.52 10.17
CA LYS A 194 12.54 -13.13 10.09
C LYS A 194 11.02 -13.10 9.91
N PRO A 195 10.27 -12.35 10.73
CA PRO A 195 8.88 -12.06 10.46
C PRO A 195 8.73 -11.38 9.10
N VAL A 196 7.69 -11.76 8.37
CA VAL A 196 7.38 -11.20 7.06
C VAL A 196 5.89 -10.90 6.94
N VAL A 197 5.57 -9.73 6.39
CA VAL A 197 4.21 -9.34 5.97
C VAL A 197 4.18 -9.33 4.44
N LEU A 198 3.23 -10.03 3.85
CA LEU A 198 3.11 -10.21 2.40
C LEU A 198 1.70 -9.83 1.94
N GLU A 199 1.60 -8.74 1.20
CA GLU A 199 0.37 -8.33 0.51
C GLU A 199 0.51 -8.67 -0.97
N LEU A 200 -0.20 -9.70 -1.44
CA LEU A 200 0.04 -10.33 -2.74
C LEU A 200 -1.17 -10.19 -3.68
N GLY A 201 -0.99 -10.60 -4.94
CA GLY A 201 -2.05 -10.54 -5.94
C GLY A 201 -3.24 -11.47 -5.63
N GLY A 202 -4.45 -10.96 -5.90
CA GLY A 202 -5.71 -11.68 -5.86
C GLY A 202 -6.30 -12.00 -7.25
N LYS A 203 -7.49 -12.58 -7.28
CA LYS A 203 -8.31 -12.76 -8.48
C LYS A 203 -9.77 -12.63 -8.08
N ASP A 204 -10.14 -11.42 -7.69
CA ASP A 204 -11.28 -11.22 -6.80
C ASP A 204 -12.63 -11.40 -7.51
N PRO A 205 -13.54 -12.23 -6.94
CA PRO A 205 -14.86 -12.45 -7.51
C PRO A 205 -15.85 -11.36 -7.07
N MET A 206 -16.63 -10.86 -8.01
CA MET A 206 -17.88 -10.14 -7.76
C MET A 206 -19.05 -11.06 -8.07
N ILE A 207 -19.94 -11.32 -7.11
CA ILE A 207 -21.11 -12.17 -7.28
C ILE A 207 -22.38 -11.30 -7.31
N VAL A 208 -23.16 -11.41 -8.37
CA VAL A 208 -24.41 -10.67 -8.58
C VAL A 208 -25.59 -11.64 -8.54
N LEU A 209 -26.35 -11.58 -7.45
CA LEU A 209 -27.53 -12.41 -7.21
C LEU A 209 -28.79 -11.81 -7.85
N GLU A 210 -29.83 -12.62 -7.98
CA GLU A 210 -31.10 -12.29 -8.64
C GLU A 210 -31.82 -11.06 -8.05
N ASP A 211 -31.63 -10.80 -6.76
CA ASP A 211 -32.22 -9.68 -6.02
C ASP A 211 -31.33 -8.42 -6.01
N ALA A 212 -30.17 -8.47 -6.67
CA ALA A 212 -29.25 -7.35 -6.70
C ALA A 212 -29.84 -6.15 -7.45
N ASN A 213 -29.56 -4.95 -6.94
CA ASN A 213 -29.78 -3.74 -7.72
C ASN A 213 -28.79 -3.69 -8.90
N LEU A 214 -29.27 -4.03 -10.10
CA LEU A 214 -28.43 -4.21 -11.29
C LEU A 214 -27.72 -2.94 -11.73
N GLU A 215 -28.34 -1.77 -11.59
CA GLU A 215 -27.71 -0.49 -11.95
C GLU A 215 -26.49 -0.19 -11.06
N ARG A 216 -26.67 -0.38 -9.74
CA ARG A 216 -25.59 -0.22 -8.76
C ARG A 216 -24.51 -1.27 -8.96
N ALA A 217 -24.91 -2.54 -9.17
CA ALA A 217 -23.98 -3.64 -9.40
C ALA A 217 -23.16 -3.41 -10.67
N ALA A 218 -23.78 -3.01 -11.77
CA ALA A 218 -23.06 -2.70 -13.02
C ALA A 218 -22.11 -1.51 -12.84
N GLY A 219 -22.52 -0.48 -12.09
CA GLY A 219 -21.64 0.64 -11.74
C GLY A 219 -20.43 0.21 -10.91
N ALA A 220 -20.63 -0.65 -9.91
CA ALA A 220 -19.57 -1.20 -9.09
C ALA A 220 -18.63 -2.12 -9.88
N ALA A 221 -19.15 -2.91 -10.83
CA ALA A 221 -18.36 -3.74 -11.72
C ALA A 221 -17.44 -2.89 -12.62
N VAL A 222 -17.99 -1.86 -13.26
CA VAL A 222 -17.20 -0.96 -14.12
C VAL A 222 -16.16 -0.21 -13.30
N TRP A 223 -16.56 0.42 -12.18
CA TRP A 223 -15.59 1.13 -11.34
C TRP A 223 -14.53 0.19 -10.76
N GLY A 224 -14.93 -0.95 -10.21
CA GLY A 224 -14.03 -1.94 -9.61
C GLY A 224 -13.09 -2.62 -10.62
N GLY A 225 -13.52 -2.77 -11.88
CA GLY A 225 -12.71 -3.35 -12.96
C GLY A 225 -11.81 -2.34 -13.68
N PHE A 226 -12.20 -1.07 -13.76
CA PHE A 226 -11.45 -0.06 -14.54
C PHE A 226 -10.69 0.98 -13.70
N SER A 227 -10.92 1.07 -12.39
CA SER A 227 -10.11 1.94 -11.51
C SER A 227 -8.63 1.61 -11.64
N ASN A 228 -7.80 2.63 -11.83
CA ASN A 228 -6.38 2.54 -12.12
C ASN A 228 -6.08 1.69 -13.36
N CYS A 229 -6.95 1.72 -14.37
CA CYS A 229 -6.88 0.85 -15.55
C CYS A 229 -6.91 -0.65 -15.17
N GLY A 230 -7.62 -1.00 -14.08
CA GLY A 230 -7.67 -2.37 -13.54
C GLY A 230 -6.39 -2.80 -12.80
N GLN A 231 -5.40 -1.93 -12.64
CA GLN A 231 -4.10 -2.24 -12.03
C GLN A 231 -4.17 -2.19 -10.50
N THR A 232 -5.18 -2.81 -9.91
CA THR A 232 -5.47 -2.77 -8.47
C THR A 232 -5.53 -4.18 -7.92
N CYS A 233 -4.82 -4.46 -6.82
CA CYS A 233 -4.77 -5.80 -6.24
C CYS A 233 -6.14 -6.36 -5.81
N ILE A 234 -7.07 -5.46 -5.49
CA ILE A 234 -8.47 -5.75 -5.12
C ILE A 234 -9.47 -5.45 -6.25
N SER A 235 -9.01 -5.42 -7.50
CA SER A 235 -9.88 -5.17 -8.66
C SER A 235 -10.88 -6.30 -8.86
N ALA A 236 -12.07 -5.98 -9.38
CA ALA A 236 -13.06 -6.97 -9.74
C ALA A 236 -12.63 -7.74 -11.00
N GLU A 237 -11.99 -8.89 -10.80
CA GLU A 237 -11.33 -9.67 -11.85
C GLU A 237 -12.25 -10.72 -12.50
N ARG A 238 -13.26 -11.19 -11.75
CA ARG A 238 -14.22 -12.20 -12.22
C ARG A 238 -15.60 -11.81 -11.75
N ILE A 239 -16.55 -11.68 -12.68
CA ILE A 239 -17.93 -11.31 -12.34
C ILE A 239 -18.82 -12.51 -12.63
N TYR A 240 -19.43 -13.06 -11.57
CA TYR A 240 -20.37 -14.16 -11.63
C TYR A 240 -21.78 -13.63 -11.43
N VAL A 241 -22.66 -13.84 -12.41
CA VAL A 241 -24.04 -13.31 -12.39
C VAL A 241 -25.02 -14.46 -12.58
N VAL A 242 -26.12 -14.44 -11.82
CA VAL A 242 -27.20 -15.41 -11.95
C VAL A 242 -27.81 -15.34 -13.35
N GLU A 243 -28.01 -16.50 -13.98
CA GLU A 243 -28.41 -16.64 -15.39
C GLU A 243 -29.67 -15.82 -15.74
N SER A 244 -30.68 -15.81 -14.87
CA SER A 244 -31.96 -15.11 -15.07
C SER A 244 -31.84 -13.59 -15.23
N ILE A 245 -30.73 -12.98 -14.77
CA ILE A 245 -30.47 -11.53 -14.84
C ILE A 245 -29.24 -11.19 -15.67
N ALA A 246 -28.54 -12.19 -16.23
CA ALA A 246 -27.23 -12.03 -16.85
C ALA A 246 -27.25 -11.07 -18.05
N ASP A 247 -28.15 -11.27 -19.01
CA ASP A 247 -28.22 -10.44 -20.22
C ASP A 247 -28.44 -8.96 -19.89
N LYS A 248 -29.35 -8.69 -18.94
CA LYS A 248 -29.64 -7.33 -18.50
C LYS A 248 -28.43 -6.70 -17.79
N PHE A 249 -27.77 -7.45 -16.91
CA PHE A 249 -26.58 -6.98 -16.23
C PHE A 249 -25.42 -6.69 -17.21
N ILE A 250 -25.14 -7.61 -18.15
CA ILE A 250 -24.10 -7.46 -19.17
C ILE A 250 -24.38 -6.23 -20.04
N GLY A 251 -25.63 -6.03 -20.45
CA GLY A 251 -26.03 -4.83 -21.19
C GLY A 251 -25.72 -3.53 -20.44
N LEU A 252 -26.03 -3.48 -19.14
CA LEU A 252 -25.74 -2.32 -18.29
C LEU A 252 -24.23 -2.08 -18.11
N VAL A 253 -23.45 -3.14 -17.90
CA VAL A 253 -21.98 -3.05 -17.81
C VAL A 253 -21.42 -2.49 -19.12
N LYS A 254 -21.81 -3.07 -20.26
CA LYS A 254 -21.39 -2.61 -21.59
C LYS A 254 -21.69 -1.12 -21.80
N THR A 255 -22.93 -0.69 -21.57
CA THR A 255 -23.33 0.72 -21.74
C THR A 255 -22.55 1.66 -20.83
N LYS A 256 -22.19 1.24 -19.61
CA LYS A 256 -21.38 2.06 -18.70
C LYS A 256 -19.91 2.09 -19.12
N THR A 257 -19.36 0.96 -19.57
CA THR A 257 -17.99 0.88 -20.11
C THR A 257 -17.81 1.74 -21.36
N GLU A 258 -18.76 1.72 -22.31
CA GLU A 258 -18.71 2.52 -23.54
C GLU A 258 -18.75 4.04 -23.29
N LYS A 259 -19.15 4.46 -22.08
CA LYS A 259 -19.16 5.88 -21.69
C LYS A 259 -17.85 6.35 -21.06
N LEU A 260 -16.92 5.44 -20.74
CA LEU A 260 -15.64 5.81 -20.15
C LEU A 260 -14.80 6.57 -21.17
N ASN A 261 -14.33 7.75 -20.77
CA ASN A 261 -13.34 8.50 -21.53
C ASN A 261 -11.93 7.95 -21.22
N VAL A 262 -11.32 7.27 -22.18
CA VAL A 262 -9.98 6.67 -22.03
C VAL A 262 -8.97 7.50 -22.81
N GLY A 263 -7.89 7.92 -22.16
CA GLY A 263 -6.88 8.71 -22.85
C GLY A 263 -5.75 9.23 -21.98
N PRO A 264 -4.77 9.91 -22.60
CA PRO A 264 -3.63 10.48 -21.89
C PRO A 264 -3.97 11.79 -21.15
N ASP A 265 -5.18 12.34 -21.35
CA ASP A 265 -5.65 13.52 -20.64
C ASP A 265 -6.00 13.17 -19.19
N LYS A 266 -5.03 13.35 -18.30
CA LYS A 266 -5.17 13.04 -16.87
C LYS A 266 -6.27 13.81 -16.15
N THR A 267 -6.76 14.91 -16.72
CA THR A 267 -7.78 15.75 -16.08
C THR A 267 -9.19 15.32 -16.48
N ASN A 268 -9.40 14.99 -17.76
CA ASN A 268 -10.73 14.72 -18.30
C ASN A 268 -11.01 13.24 -18.57
N SER A 269 -10.00 12.37 -18.59
CA SER A 269 -10.19 10.93 -18.76
C SER A 269 -10.67 10.26 -17.46
N ASP A 270 -11.53 9.27 -17.60
CA ASP A 270 -11.98 8.38 -16.53
C ASP A 270 -10.95 7.27 -16.27
N VAL A 271 -10.24 6.85 -17.32
CA VAL A 271 -9.24 5.78 -17.26
C VAL A 271 -7.96 6.25 -17.95
N GLY A 272 -6.86 6.11 -17.24
CA GLY A 272 -5.52 6.44 -17.73
C GLY A 272 -4.87 5.30 -18.54
N ALA A 273 -3.56 5.16 -18.40
CA ALA A 273 -2.76 4.18 -19.13
C ALA A 273 -2.34 2.99 -18.25
N LEU A 274 -2.06 1.85 -18.89
CA LEU A 274 -1.30 0.78 -18.27
C LEU A 274 0.15 1.24 -18.03
N VAL A 275 0.76 0.75 -16.95
CA VAL A 275 2.08 1.21 -16.48
C VAL A 275 3.20 0.96 -17.50
N ASN A 276 3.11 -0.12 -18.28
CA ASN A 276 4.11 -0.46 -19.30
C ASN A 276 3.55 -1.45 -20.36
N GLU A 277 4.35 -1.65 -21.41
CA GLU A 277 4.02 -2.54 -22.53
C GLU A 277 3.84 -4.00 -22.10
N GLN A 278 4.62 -4.48 -21.13
CA GLN A 278 4.52 -5.85 -20.65
C GLN A 278 3.13 -6.13 -20.02
N GLN A 279 2.57 -5.18 -19.27
CA GLN A 279 1.21 -5.32 -18.74
C GLN A 279 0.17 -5.33 -19.87
N ARG A 280 0.35 -4.50 -20.90
CA ARG A 280 -0.51 -4.51 -22.09
C ARG A 280 -0.50 -5.88 -22.78
N GLU A 281 0.67 -6.48 -22.97
CA GLU A 281 0.80 -7.81 -23.59
C GLU A 281 0.03 -8.89 -22.81
N ILE A 282 0.11 -8.87 -21.47
CA ILE A 282 -0.63 -9.80 -20.61
C ILE A 282 -2.15 -9.61 -20.77
N VAL A 283 -2.63 -8.37 -20.75
CA VAL A 283 -4.07 -8.07 -20.94
C VAL A 283 -4.54 -8.56 -22.31
N MET A 284 -3.78 -8.30 -23.37
CA MET A 284 -4.12 -8.74 -24.72
C MET A 284 -4.11 -10.26 -24.88
N ALA A 285 -3.21 -10.96 -24.18
CA ALA A 285 -3.18 -12.42 -24.16
C ALA A 285 -4.46 -13.00 -23.56
N HIS A 286 -4.94 -12.47 -22.42
CA HIS A 286 -6.20 -12.91 -21.81
C HIS A 286 -7.41 -12.61 -22.70
N ILE A 287 -7.45 -11.45 -23.37
CA ILE A 287 -8.51 -11.11 -24.33
C ILE A 287 -8.55 -12.08 -25.50
N LYS A 288 -7.39 -12.56 -25.96
CA LYS A 288 -7.30 -13.53 -27.07
C LYS A 288 -7.68 -14.95 -26.65
N GLU A 289 -7.47 -15.30 -25.39
CA GLU A 289 -7.81 -16.62 -24.83
C GLU A 289 -9.31 -16.79 -24.57
N ALA A 290 -9.98 -15.71 -24.14
CA ALA A 290 -11.42 -15.68 -23.84
C ALA A 290 -12.31 -15.82 -25.07
#